data_AF-A0A518AU17-F1
#
_entry.id   AF-A0A518AU17-F1
#
_cell.length_a   1.000
_cell.length_b   1.000
_cell.length_c   1.000
_cell.angle_alpha   90.00
_cell.angle_beta   90.00
_cell.angle_gamma   90.00
#
_symmetry.space_group_name_H-M   'P 1'
#
loop_
_entity.id
_entity.type
_entity.pdbx_description
1 polymer ?
#
loop_
_entity_poly.entity_id
_entity_poly.type
_entity_poly.pdbx_seq_one_letter_code
_entity_poly.pdbx_strand_id
1 'polypeptide(L)'
;MIRRSVPLVEKPDKLLLVSQVEHARVSAELARAWGSEQVPPVVCAADSDNPHLQDVRHELLSAIARHDDGWARWEANPAIDPEQGRPYSFLDLPREQALPLWRDSVLRCRQIGPLAGWVVAGHFSHLLADSHEAGCVVSQEWQQEIELWRDDWFRDWHSTNRPVHSAKLAEECLEWLRVFDWRSPLLSGVRFFAFRECCAASYDCMDWLTRSRLAAFFLSHCAGGSVRIAAEWQRL
;
A
#
# COMPACT_ATOMS: atom_id res chain seq x y z
N MET A 1 -10.59 -3.37 9.02
CA MET A 1 -9.63 -3.97 9.98
C MET A 1 -8.97 -5.21 9.45
N ILE A 2 -7.69 -5.41 9.75
CA ILE A 2 -7.00 -6.70 9.58
C ILE A 2 -7.29 -7.57 10.81
N ARG A 3 -7.68 -8.81 10.57
CA ARG A 3 -7.95 -9.81 11.61
C ARG A 3 -6.91 -10.92 11.54
N ARG A 4 -6.30 -11.25 12.67
CA ARG A 4 -5.37 -12.37 12.84
C ARG A 4 -5.80 -13.21 14.03
N SER A 5 -5.58 -14.51 13.95
CA SER A 5 -5.80 -15.39 15.08
C SER A 5 -4.50 -15.56 15.85
N VAL A 6 -4.55 -15.52 17.19
CA VAL A 6 -3.38 -15.65 18.05
C VAL A 6 -3.64 -16.65 19.19
N PRO A 7 -2.62 -17.45 19.61
CA PRO A 7 -1.34 -17.60 18.93
C PRO A 7 -1.50 -18.22 17.53
N LEU A 8 -0.51 -18.08 16.66
CA LEU A 8 -0.53 -18.64 15.29
C LEU A 8 -0.35 -20.17 15.33
N VAL A 9 -1.37 -20.86 15.85
CA VAL A 9 -1.44 -22.31 16.04
C VAL A 9 -2.75 -22.83 15.46
N GLU A 10 -2.89 -24.15 15.36
CA GLU A 10 -4.08 -24.81 14.79
C GLU A 10 -5.39 -24.43 15.50
N LYS A 11 -5.33 -24.17 16.81
CA LYS A 11 -6.47 -23.75 17.65
C LYS A 11 -6.15 -22.45 18.41
N PRO A 12 -6.26 -21.30 17.74
CA PRO A 12 -6.09 -20.01 18.40
C PRO A 12 -7.28 -19.73 19.32
N ASP A 13 -7.03 -19.08 20.46
CA ASP A 13 -8.06 -18.73 21.44
C ASP A 13 -8.41 -17.23 21.45
N LYS A 14 -7.66 -16.42 20.71
CA LYS A 14 -7.80 -14.97 20.65
C LYS A 14 -7.73 -14.43 19.22
N LEU A 15 -8.33 -13.26 19.04
CA LEU A 15 -8.22 -12.46 17.82
C LEU A 15 -7.37 -11.23 18.11
N LEU A 16 -6.39 -10.98 17.24
CA LEU A 16 -5.69 -9.71 17.12
C LEU A 16 -6.38 -8.92 15.99
N LEU A 17 -6.93 -7.76 16.33
CA LEU A 17 -7.55 -6.83 15.39
C LEU A 17 -6.63 -5.64 15.21
N VAL A 18 -6.22 -5.37 13.97
CA VAL A 18 -5.38 -4.23 13.60
C VAL A 18 -6.23 -3.27 12.78
N SER A 19 -6.32 -2.02 13.25
CA SER A 19 -7.04 -0.96 12.53
C SER A 19 -6.41 -0.73 11.16
N GLN A 20 -7.25 -0.49 10.14
CA GLN A 20 -6.80 -0.13 8.80
C GLN A 20 -6.18 1.26 8.78
N VAL A 21 -6.71 2.19 9.56
CA VAL A 21 -6.13 3.52 9.74
C VAL A 21 -4.71 3.43 10.32
N GLU A 22 -4.50 2.60 11.35
CA GLU A 22 -3.16 2.42 11.93
C GLU A 22 -2.22 1.66 10.99
N HIS A 23 -2.73 0.68 10.23
CA HIS A 23 -1.97 0.02 9.18
C HIS A 23 -1.45 1.02 8.13
N ALA A 24 -2.31 1.89 7.63
CA ALA A 24 -1.93 2.93 6.68
C ALA A 24 -0.90 3.91 7.26
N ARG A 25 -1.08 4.32 8.52
CA ARG A 25 -0.10 5.16 9.23
C ARG A 25 1.27 4.48 9.29
N VAL A 26 1.33 3.20 9.67
CA VAL A 26 2.58 2.43 9.72
C VAL A 26 3.20 2.25 8.33
N SER A 27 2.40 2.00 7.29
CA SER A 27 2.87 1.97 5.89
C SER A 27 3.59 3.26 5.51
N ALA A 28 3.07 4.42 5.93
CA ALA A 28 3.70 5.70 5.65
C ALA A 28 4.99 5.94 6.45
N GLU A 29 5.08 5.48 7.70
CA GLU A 29 6.33 5.53 8.47
C GLU A 29 7.42 4.71 7.77
N LEU A 30 7.08 3.51 7.29
CA LEU A 30 8.00 2.67 6.51
C LEU A 30 8.41 3.36 5.20
N ALA A 31 7.46 3.94 4.46
CA ALA A 31 7.72 4.67 3.22
C ALA A 31 8.61 5.90 3.44
N ARG A 32 8.41 6.61 4.55
CA ARG A 32 9.20 7.79 4.91
C ARG A 32 10.64 7.44 5.23
N ALA A 33 10.85 6.34 5.96
CA ALA A 33 12.16 5.82 6.31
C ALA A 33 12.84 5.05 5.15
N TRP A 34 12.11 4.78 4.07
CA TRP A 34 12.64 4.05 2.94
C TRP A 34 13.58 4.91 2.08
N GLY A 35 14.73 4.31 1.78
CA GLY A 35 15.84 4.97 1.10
C GLY A 35 17.11 4.89 1.96
N SER A 36 18.25 4.72 1.31
CA SER A 36 19.58 4.73 1.93
C SER A 36 20.63 5.01 0.84
N GLU A 37 21.91 4.91 1.18
CA GLU A 37 22.99 4.94 0.19
C GLU A 37 22.88 3.80 -0.84
N GLN A 38 22.16 2.72 -0.51
CA GLN A 38 22.06 1.50 -1.33
C GLN A 38 20.73 1.38 -2.07
N VAL A 39 19.69 2.08 -1.61
CA VAL A 39 18.33 1.99 -2.15
C VAL A 39 17.79 3.39 -2.34
N PRO A 40 17.26 3.76 -3.52
CA PRO A 40 16.72 5.09 -3.72
C PRO A 40 15.50 5.34 -2.80
N PRO A 41 15.27 6.58 -2.35
CA PRO A 41 14.07 6.93 -1.60
C PRO A 41 12.81 6.79 -2.45
N VAL A 42 11.66 6.74 -1.78
CA VAL A 42 10.34 6.78 -2.43
C VAL A 42 10.22 8.04 -3.27
N VAL A 43 9.82 7.86 -4.54
CA VAL A 43 9.80 8.91 -5.58
C VAL A 43 11.17 9.57 -5.72
N CYS A 44 12.03 8.94 -6.51
CA CYS A 44 13.33 9.46 -6.91
C CYS A 44 13.30 9.65 -8.42
N ALA A 45 13.26 10.88 -8.92
CA ALA A 45 13.93 11.12 -10.20
C ALA A 45 15.41 11.32 -9.90
N ALA A 46 16.26 11.15 -10.92
CA ALA A 46 17.70 11.39 -10.82
C ALA A 46 18.10 12.78 -10.26
N ASP A 47 17.13 13.69 -10.09
CA ASP A 47 17.26 15.03 -9.52
C ASP A 47 16.49 15.14 -8.18
N SER A 48 17.01 14.55 -7.10
CA SER A 48 16.43 14.67 -5.75
C SER A 48 16.30 16.12 -5.25
N ASP A 49 17.03 17.05 -5.89
CA ASP A 49 17.03 18.48 -5.62
C ASP A 49 15.90 19.23 -6.35
N ASN A 50 15.07 18.56 -7.17
CA ASN A 50 13.93 19.18 -7.82
C ASN A 50 12.77 19.37 -6.81
N PRO A 51 12.41 20.60 -6.44
CA PRO A 51 11.38 20.86 -5.42
C PRO A 51 10.01 20.28 -5.79
N HIS A 52 9.69 20.19 -7.08
CA HIS A 52 8.41 19.62 -7.51
C HIS A 52 8.31 18.12 -7.24
N LEU A 53 9.42 17.38 -7.25
CA LEU A 53 9.41 15.97 -6.88
C LEU A 53 9.29 15.77 -5.37
N GLN A 54 9.75 16.74 -4.57
CA GLN A 54 9.51 16.75 -3.13
C GLN A 54 8.02 16.95 -2.83
N ASP A 55 7.34 17.84 -3.55
CA ASP A 55 5.88 18.02 -3.42
C ASP A 55 5.12 16.73 -3.77
N VAL A 56 5.48 16.07 -4.87
CA VAL A 56 4.93 14.76 -5.25
C VAL A 56 5.15 13.71 -4.17
N ARG A 57 6.37 13.65 -3.61
CA ARG A 57 6.70 12.75 -2.51
C ARG A 57 5.88 13.04 -1.25
N HIS A 58 5.71 14.31 -0.88
CA HIS A 58 4.89 14.70 0.27
C HIS A 58 3.42 14.31 0.10
N GLU A 59 2.86 14.57 -1.08
CA GLU A 59 1.48 14.19 -1.41
C GLU A 59 1.32 12.66 -1.38
N LEU A 60 2.25 11.91 -1.97
CA LEU A 60 2.24 10.44 -1.93
C LEU A 60 2.35 9.90 -0.50
N LEU A 61 3.28 10.38 0.32
CA LEU A 61 3.41 9.92 1.72
C LEU A 61 2.13 10.20 2.52
N SER A 62 1.46 11.32 2.25
CA SER A 62 0.16 11.65 2.85
C SER A 62 -0.94 10.72 2.37
N ALA A 63 -0.95 10.36 1.07
CA ALA A 63 -1.86 9.37 0.51
C ALA A 63 -1.66 7.99 1.16
N ILE A 64 -0.41 7.51 1.27
CA ILE A 64 -0.08 6.24 1.93
C ILE A 64 -0.55 6.26 3.39
N ALA A 65 -0.37 7.38 4.11
CA ALA A 65 -0.76 7.46 5.52
C ALA A 65 -2.27 7.39 5.75
N ARG A 66 -3.06 7.70 4.72
CA ARG A 66 -4.51 7.98 4.83
C ARG A 66 -5.36 7.13 3.88
N HIS A 67 -4.76 6.21 3.14
CA HIS A 67 -5.44 5.42 2.11
C HIS A 67 -6.59 4.56 2.65
N ASP A 68 -6.63 4.33 3.97
CA ASP A 68 -7.66 3.56 4.65
C ASP A 68 -8.54 4.40 5.60
N ASP A 69 -8.49 5.73 5.55
CA ASP A 69 -9.25 6.61 6.47
C ASP A 69 -10.77 6.36 6.44
N GLY A 70 -11.32 5.87 5.33
CA GLY A 70 -12.74 5.54 5.20
C GLY A 70 -13.20 4.43 6.17
N TRP A 71 -12.28 3.64 6.70
CA TRP A 71 -12.57 2.59 7.67
C TRP A 71 -12.82 3.10 9.08
N ALA A 72 -12.37 4.32 9.43
CA ALA A 72 -12.32 4.80 10.81
C ALA A 72 -13.66 4.67 11.55
N ARG A 73 -14.77 5.05 10.90
CA ARG A 73 -16.10 4.98 11.49
C ARG A 73 -16.59 3.54 11.66
N TRP A 74 -16.33 2.69 10.68
CA TRP A 74 -16.75 1.29 10.70
C TRP A 74 -16.00 0.51 11.79
N GLU A 75 -14.71 0.78 11.97
CA GLU A 75 -13.87 0.09 12.97
C GLU A 75 -14.23 0.44 14.42
N ALA A 76 -14.94 1.55 14.67
CA ALA A 76 -15.42 1.90 15.99
C ALA A 76 -16.56 0.99 16.49
N ASN A 77 -17.28 0.34 15.55
CA ASN A 77 -18.34 -0.62 15.85
C ASN A 77 -18.45 -1.65 14.71
N PRO A 78 -17.49 -2.60 14.61
CA PRO A 78 -17.42 -3.53 13.49
C PRO A 78 -18.58 -4.52 13.52
N ALA A 79 -19.18 -4.79 12.36
CA ALA A 79 -20.20 -5.82 12.23
C ALA A 79 -19.61 -7.21 12.51
N ILE A 80 -20.41 -8.08 13.12
CA ILE A 80 -20.06 -9.47 13.42
C ILE A 80 -20.59 -10.37 12.30
N ASP A 81 -19.74 -11.26 11.81
CA ASP A 81 -20.14 -12.36 10.93
C ASP A 81 -21.06 -13.32 11.72
N PRO A 82 -22.34 -13.45 11.33
CA PRO A 82 -23.29 -14.28 12.07
C PRO A 82 -22.98 -15.79 11.97
N GLU A 83 -22.27 -16.23 10.93
CA GLU A 83 -21.92 -17.64 10.75
C GLU A 83 -20.72 -18.02 11.62
N GLN A 84 -19.72 -17.12 11.70
CA GLN A 84 -18.46 -17.40 12.38
C GLN A 84 -18.38 -16.81 13.78
N GLY A 85 -19.32 -15.94 14.16
CA GLY A 85 -19.38 -15.32 15.49
C GLY A 85 -18.20 -14.39 15.79
N ARG A 86 -17.58 -13.80 14.76
CA ARG A 86 -16.41 -12.92 14.88
C ARG A 86 -16.54 -11.66 14.04
N PRO A 87 -15.90 -10.52 14.41
CA PRO A 87 -15.93 -9.32 13.60
C PRO A 87 -15.45 -9.58 12.18
N TYR A 88 -16.11 -8.99 11.18
CA TYR A 88 -15.59 -8.97 9.81
C TYR A 88 -14.20 -8.33 9.78
N SER A 89 -13.43 -8.69 8.78
CA SER A 89 -12.14 -8.14 8.42
C SER A 89 -12.21 -7.52 7.02
N PHE A 90 -11.12 -6.89 6.60
CA PHE A 90 -10.99 -6.35 5.26
C PHE A 90 -11.30 -7.38 4.15
N LEU A 91 -10.88 -8.63 4.37
CA LEU A 91 -10.93 -9.70 3.37
C LEU A 91 -12.31 -10.35 3.22
N ASP A 92 -13.14 -10.32 4.27
CA ASP A 92 -14.41 -11.04 4.33
C ASP A 92 -15.63 -10.15 4.59
N LEU A 93 -15.44 -8.82 4.68
CA LEU A 93 -16.57 -7.89 4.64
C LEU A 93 -17.26 -7.95 3.27
N PRO A 94 -18.60 -8.07 3.20
CA PRO A 94 -19.32 -8.07 1.92
C PRO A 94 -19.05 -6.80 1.09
N ARG A 95 -18.97 -6.91 -0.24
CA ARG A 95 -18.58 -5.78 -1.11
C ARG A 95 -19.54 -4.62 -1.04
N GLU A 96 -20.83 -4.86 -0.88
CA GLU A 96 -21.84 -3.82 -0.72
C GLU A 96 -21.56 -2.94 0.51
N GLN A 97 -20.86 -3.48 1.51
CA GLN A 97 -20.42 -2.73 2.69
C GLN A 97 -19.00 -2.17 2.53
N ALA A 98 -18.10 -2.89 1.86
CA ALA A 98 -16.70 -2.48 1.69
C ALA A 98 -16.53 -1.34 0.68
N LEU A 99 -17.22 -1.38 -0.47
CA LEU A 99 -17.08 -0.40 -1.55
C LEU A 99 -17.40 1.04 -1.11
N PRO A 100 -18.44 1.30 -0.28
CA PRO A 100 -18.64 2.63 0.32
C PRO A 100 -17.48 3.11 1.20
N LEU A 101 -16.82 2.21 1.96
CA LEU A 101 -15.66 2.55 2.80
C LEU A 101 -14.46 2.92 1.91
N TRP A 102 -14.22 2.14 0.86
CA TRP A 102 -13.16 2.43 -0.11
C TRP A 102 -13.40 3.75 -0.84
N ARG A 103 -14.64 4.02 -1.24
CA ARG A 103 -15.04 5.31 -1.83
C ARG A 103 -14.74 6.48 -0.88
N ASP A 104 -15.07 6.34 0.41
CA ASP A 104 -14.78 7.38 1.40
C ASP A 104 -13.27 7.61 1.58
N SER A 105 -12.47 6.54 1.64
CA SER A 105 -11.00 6.65 1.64
C SER A 105 -10.45 7.42 0.42
N VAL A 106 -10.93 7.08 -0.77
CA VAL A 106 -10.55 7.74 -2.03
C VAL A 106 -10.87 9.24 -1.99
N LEU A 107 -12.10 9.60 -1.59
CA LEU A 107 -12.52 10.99 -1.51
C LEU A 107 -11.75 11.78 -0.46
N ARG A 108 -11.44 11.19 0.70
CA ARG A 108 -10.59 11.82 1.72
C ARG A 108 -9.17 12.06 1.20
N CYS A 109 -8.60 11.12 0.46
CA CYS A 109 -7.28 11.31 -0.14
C CYS A 109 -7.31 12.37 -1.25
N ARG A 110 -8.41 12.49 -2.01
CA ARG A 110 -8.57 13.58 -2.98
C ARG A 110 -8.54 14.97 -2.34
N GLN A 111 -8.95 15.11 -1.07
CA GLN A 111 -8.85 16.37 -0.32
C GLN A 111 -7.40 16.77 0.00
N ILE A 112 -6.46 15.81 0.01
CA ILE A 112 -5.03 16.07 0.14
C ILE A 112 -4.50 16.66 -1.17
N GLY A 113 -4.86 16.04 -2.30
CA GLY A 113 -4.53 16.52 -3.63
C GLY A 113 -4.97 15.57 -4.74
N PRO A 114 -4.84 15.99 -6.02
CA PRO A 114 -5.27 15.20 -7.16
C PRO A 114 -4.52 13.86 -7.31
N LEU A 115 -3.19 13.83 -7.07
CA LEU A 115 -2.41 12.59 -7.13
C LEU A 115 -2.76 11.66 -5.99
N ALA A 116 -2.94 12.19 -4.77
CA ALA A 116 -3.34 11.38 -3.62
C ALA A 116 -4.66 10.64 -3.86
N GLY A 117 -5.69 11.36 -4.35
CA GLY A 117 -6.94 10.74 -4.76
C GLY A 117 -6.76 9.70 -5.87
N TRP A 118 -5.98 10.04 -6.89
CA TRP A 118 -5.72 9.16 -8.04
C TRP A 118 -5.02 7.85 -7.66
N VAL A 119 -4.00 7.93 -6.80
CA VAL A 119 -3.22 6.78 -6.34
C VAL A 119 -4.07 5.86 -5.47
N VAL A 120 -4.85 6.40 -4.53
CA VAL A 120 -5.69 5.57 -3.66
C VAL A 120 -6.86 4.94 -4.44
N ALA A 121 -7.43 5.67 -5.40
CA ALA A 121 -8.41 5.12 -6.34
C ALA A 121 -7.82 3.93 -7.13
N GLY A 122 -6.64 4.10 -7.72
CA GLY A 122 -5.95 3.03 -8.47
C GLY A 122 -5.60 1.81 -7.62
N HIS A 123 -5.28 2.02 -6.34
CA HIS A 123 -5.02 0.95 -5.39
C HIS A 123 -6.26 0.09 -5.14
N PHE A 124 -7.39 0.70 -4.80
CA PHE A 124 -8.64 -0.05 -4.57
C PHE A 124 -9.19 -0.67 -5.86
N SER A 125 -9.01 -0.04 -7.03
CA SER A 125 -9.34 -0.67 -8.32
C SER A 125 -8.54 -1.97 -8.55
N HIS A 126 -7.24 -1.98 -8.21
CA HIS A 126 -6.45 -3.21 -8.29
C HIS A 126 -6.96 -4.29 -7.33
N LEU A 127 -7.22 -3.93 -6.07
CA LEU A 127 -7.76 -4.89 -5.09
C LEU A 127 -9.11 -5.45 -5.52
N LEU A 128 -9.96 -4.63 -6.14
CA LEU A 128 -11.23 -5.07 -6.67
C LEU A 128 -11.05 -6.05 -7.83
N ALA A 129 -10.17 -5.72 -8.78
CA ALA A 129 -9.88 -6.56 -9.95
C ALA A 129 -9.31 -7.94 -9.56
N ASP A 130 -8.51 -8.00 -8.49
CA ASP A 130 -7.93 -9.24 -7.96
C ASP A 130 -8.92 -10.07 -7.12
N SER A 131 -10.13 -9.54 -6.85
CA SER A 131 -11.15 -10.22 -6.06
C SER A 131 -12.06 -11.13 -6.90
N HIS A 132 -12.60 -12.18 -6.28
CA HIS A 132 -13.59 -13.06 -6.92
C HIS A 132 -14.92 -12.35 -7.25
N GLU A 133 -15.13 -11.15 -6.72
CA GLU A 133 -16.35 -10.35 -6.86
C GLU A 133 -16.19 -9.21 -7.89
N ALA A 134 -15.07 -9.17 -8.63
CA ALA A 134 -14.79 -8.15 -9.64
C ALA A 134 -15.89 -8.04 -10.72
N GLY A 135 -16.52 -9.16 -11.06
CA GLY A 135 -17.52 -9.25 -12.13
C GLY A 135 -18.96 -8.94 -11.72
N CYS A 136 -19.25 -8.68 -10.44
CA CYS A 136 -20.63 -8.38 -10.03
C CYS A 136 -21.02 -6.94 -10.37
N VAL A 137 -22.33 -6.69 -10.51
CA VAL A 137 -22.86 -5.39 -10.98
C VAL A 137 -22.39 -4.24 -10.10
N VAL A 138 -22.48 -4.38 -8.77
CA VAL A 138 -22.06 -3.32 -7.83
C VAL A 138 -20.56 -3.00 -7.94
N SER A 139 -19.72 -4.01 -8.16
CA SER A 139 -18.27 -3.83 -8.39
C SER A 139 -18.00 -3.11 -9.71
N GLN A 140 -18.72 -3.46 -10.78
CA GLN A 140 -18.58 -2.81 -12.09
C GLN A 140 -19.02 -1.35 -12.07
N GLU A 141 -20.13 -1.05 -11.40
CA GLU A 141 -20.62 0.32 -11.23
C GLU A 141 -19.62 1.18 -10.44
N TRP A 142 -19.08 0.62 -9.34
CA TRP A 142 -18.04 1.30 -8.57
C TRP A 142 -16.78 1.51 -9.40
N GLN A 143 -16.34 0.51 -10.18
CA GLN A 143 -15.15 0.61 -11.01
C GLN A 143 -15.29 1.71 -12.08
N GLN A 144 -16.46 1.82 -12.73
CA GLN A 144 -16.74 2.88 -13.70
C GLN A 144 -16.72 4.28 -13.06
N GLU A 145 -17.30 4.44 -11.87
CA GLU A 145 -17.26 5.70 -11.12
C GLU A 145 -15.82 6.12 -10.82
N ILE A 146 -15.01 5.18 -10.32
CA ILE A 146 -13.62 5.42 -9.93
C ILE A 146 -12.74 5.71 -11.15
N GLU A 147 -12.97 5.05 -12.28
CA GLU A 147 -12.25 5.34 -13.54
C GLU A 147 -12.49 6.78 -14.00
N LEU A 148 -13.73 7.27 -13.96
CA LEU A 148 -14.04 8.67 -14.29
C LEU A 148 -13.30 9.65 -13.38
N TRP A 149 -13.25 9.38 -12.07
CA TRP A 149 -12.51 10.20 -11.13
C TRP A 149 -11.00 10.18 -11.39
N ARG A 150 -10.43 9.01 -11.72
CA ARG A 150 -9.00 8.89 -12.03
C ARG A 150 -8.64 9.66 -13.29
N ASP A 151 -9.46 9.61 -14.34
CA ASP A 151 -9.22 10.40 -15.55
C ASP A 151 -9.24 11.90 -15.26
N ASP A 152 -10.22 12.37 -14.48
CA ASP A 152 -10.33 13.77 -14.09
C ASP A 152 -9.17 14.23 -13.23
N TRP A 153 -8.84 13.49 -12.17
CA TRP A 153 -7.81 13.90 -11.21
C TRP A 153 -6.40 13.76 -11.77
N PHE A 154 -6.16 12.83 -12.71
CA PHE A 154 -4.91 12.81 -13.45
C PHE A 154 -4.77 14.06 -14.32
N ARG A 155 -5.84 14.46 -15.04
CA ARG A 155 -5.82 15.70 -15.84
C ARG A 155 -5.56 16.92 -14.97
N ASP A 156 -6.22 17.02 -13.81
CA ASP A 156 -5.97 18.07 -12.82
C ASP A 156 -4.50 18.09 -12.41
N TRP A 157 -3.96 16.95 -11.93
CA TRP A 157 -2.59 16.84 -11.47
C TRP A 157 -1.58 17.18 -12.58
N HIS A 158 -1.72 16.58 -13.75
CA HIS A 158 -0.85 16.79 -14.91
C HIS A 158 -0.83 18.25 -15.34
N SER A 159 -1.99 18.94 -15.29
CA SER A 159 -2.10 20.34 -15.72
C SER A 159 -1.28 21.31 -14.86
N THR A 160 -1.02 20.99 -13.59
CA THR A 160 -0.28 21.86 -12.67
C THR A 160 1.22 21.91 -12.95
N ASN A 161 1.81 20.85 -13.52
CA ASN A 161 3.23 20.82 -13.89
C ASN A 161 3.53 19.74 -14.95
N ARG A 162 3.08 19.95 -16.19
CA ARG A 162 3.17 18.94 -17.27
C ARG A 162 4.57 18.34 -17.50
N PRO A 163 5.68 19.10 -17.42
CA PRO A 163 7.02 18.53 -17.60
C PRO A 163 7.40 17.47 -16.55
N VAL A 164 6.91 17.60 -15.31
CA VAL A 164 7.23 16.71 -14.20
C VAL A 164 6.13 15.67 -13.96
N HIS A 165 4.87 16.13 -13.92
CA HIS A 165 3.70 15.34 -13.54
C HIS A 165 3.25 14.40 -14.67
N SER A 166 4.03 13.37 -14.96
CA SER A 166 3.74 12.42 -16.04
C SER A 166 2.90 11.22 -15.59
N ALA A 167 2.22 10.56 -16.53
CA ALA A 167 1.53 9.29 -16.27
C ALA A 167 2.47 8.23 -15.66
N LYS A 168 3.72 8.17 -16.15
CA LYS A 168 4.75 7.27 -15.60
C LYS A 168 5.01 7.54 -14.12
N LEU A 169 5.13 8.81 -13.74
CA LEU A 169 5.37 9.19 -12.34
C LEU A 169 4.15 8.89 -11.46
N ALA A 170 2.93 9.13 -11.94
CA ALA A 170 1.72 8.77 -11.21
C ALA A 170 1.61 7.26 -10.98
N GLU A 171 1.88 6.44 -12.00
CA GLU A 171 1.91 4.97 -11.88
C GLU A 171 3.01 4.50 -10.92
N GLU A 172 4.21 5.09 -10.96
CA GLU A 172 5.26 4.81 -9.96
C GLU A 172 4.80 5.12 -8.53
N CYS A 173 4.05 6.21 -8.32
CA CYS A 173 3.48 6.54 -7.03
C CYS A 173 2.44 5.51 -6.56
N LEU A 174 1.59 5.03 -7.47
CA LEU A 174 0.65 3.94 -7.19
C LEU A 174 1.38 2.66 -6.77
N GLU A 175 2.41 2.27 -7.49
CA GLU A 175 3.21 1.09 -7.15
C GLU A 175 3.90 1.23 -5.78
N TRP A 176 4.40 2.42 -5.44
CA TRP A 176 4.93 2.67 -4.10
C TRP A 176 3.89 2.46 -3.00
N LEU A 177 2.66 2.97 -3.18
CA LEU A 177 1.59 2.72 -2.21
C LEU A 177 1.37 1.21 -2.04
N ARG A 178 1.24 0.47 -3.14
CA ARG A 178 1.01 -0.99 -3.10
C ARG A 178 2.13 -1.74 -2.39
N VAL A 179 3.38 -1.34 -2.59
CA VAL A 179 4.54 -1.94 -1.91
C VAL A 179 4.45 -1.78 -0.40
N PHE A 180 4.06 -0.59 0.09
CA PHE A 180 3.99 -0.33 1.53
C PHE A 180 2.68 -0.79 2.17
N ASP A 181 1.60 -0.90 1.40
CA ASP A 181 0.37 -1.55 1.82
C ASP A 181 0.58 -3.08 2.01
N TRP A 182 1.18 -3.78 1.05
CA TRP A 182 1.41 -5.23 1.17
C TRP A 182 2.34 -5.61 2.34
N ARG A 183 3.29 -4.72 2.69
CA ARG A 183 4.36 -5.02 3.65
C ARG A 183 4.00 -4.73 5.11
N SER A 184 3.06 -3.82 5.40
CA SER A 184 2.67 -3.49 6.77
C SER A 184 1.90 -4.61 7.52
N PRO A 185 1.06 -5.46 6.89
CA PRO A 185 0.39 -6.56 7.57
C PRO A 185 1.39 -7.63 8.02
N LEU A 186 2.50 -7.81 7.30
CA LEU A 186 3.58 -8.73 7.65
C LEU A 186 4.41 -8.21 8.84
N LEU A 187 4.50 -6.90 9.03
CA LEU A 187 5.26 -6.27 10.13
C LEU A 187 4.44 -6.10 11.41
N SER A 188 3.11 -6.07 11.29
CA SER A 188 2.19 -6.07 12.45
C SER A 188 2.16 -7.40 13.24
N GLY A 189 2.80 -8.45 12.72
CA GLY A 189 3.06 -9.72 13.42
C GLY A 189 4.56 -9.98 13.53
N VAL A 190 5.12 -9.83 14.73
CA VAL A 190 6.56 -9.94 15.01
C VAL A 190 7.22 -11.21 14.46
N ARG A 191 8.07 -11.05 13.43
CA ARG A 191 9.42 -11.68 13.28
C ARG A 191 10.16 -11.02 12.11
N PHE A 192 11.08 -10.11 12.42
CA PHE A 192 11.93 -9.39 11.45
C PHE A 192 13.04 -10.24 10.78
N PHE A 193 12.93 -11.57 10.77
CA PHE A 193 14.06 -12.46 10.44
C PHE A 193 13.98 -13.17 9.08
N ALA A 194 12.91 -12.97 8.29
CA ALA A 194 12.72 -13.72 7.04
C ALA A 194 12.98 -12.92 5.75
N PHE A 195 13.68 -11.78 5.81
CA PHE A 195 14.07 -11.07 4.58
C PHE A 195 15.09 -11.86 3.75
N ARG A 196 15.78 -12.84 4.36
CA ARG A 196 16.83 -13.62 3.68
C ARG A 196 16.33 -14.84 2.92
N GLU A 197 15.14 -15.37 3.23
CA GLU A 197 14.65 -16.63 2.64
C GLU A 197 13.52 -16.43 1.63
N CYS A 198 12.71 -15.36 1.74
CA CYS A 198 11.62 -15.11 0.79
C CYS A 198 12.11 -14.71 -0.62
N CYS A 199 13.26 -14.03 -0.74
CA CYS A 199 13.86 -13.72 -2.04
C CYS A 199 14.37 -14.98 -2.78
N ALA A 200 14.47 -16.13 -2.11
CA ALA A 200 14.97 -17.38 -2.70
C ALA A 200 13.84 -18.35 -3.12
N ALA A 201 12.58 -18.13 -2.72
CA ALA A 201 11.54 -19.17 -2.77
C ALA A 201 10.32 -18.88 -3.65
N SER A 202 10.12 -17.66 -4.17
CA SER A 202 9.06 -17.40 -5.15
C SER A 202 9.63 -16.88 -6.47
N TYR A 203 9.57 -17.73 -7.49
CA TYR A 203 9.97 -17.40 -8.86
C TYR A 203 9.18 -16.19 -9.43
N ASP A 204 7.99 -15.88 -8.90
CA ASP A 204 7.18 -14.72 -9.31
C ASP A 204 7.70 -13.37 -8.77
N CYS A 205 8.39 -13.33 -7.62
CA CYS A 205 8.94 -12.07 -7.10
C CYS A 205 10.20 -11.64 -7.87
N MET A 206 10.95 -12.62 -8.37
CA MET A 206 12.15 -12.38 -9.18
C MET A 206 11.81 -11.84 -10.58
N ASP A 207 10.68 -12.26 -11.18
CA ASP A 207 10.30 -11.80 -12.54
C ASP A 207 9.76 -10.35 -12.56
N TRP A 208 9.25 -9.85 -11.42
CA TRP A 208 8.83 -8.46 -11.25
C TRP A 208 10.02 -7.51 -10.97
N LEU A 209 10.98 -7.96 -10.16
CA LEU A 209 12.23 -7.23 -9.90
C LEU A 209 13.14 -7.15 -11.13
N THR A 210 13.09 -8.11 -12.06
CA THR A 210 13.87 -8.09 -13.31
C THR A 210 13.33 -7.12 -14.36
N ARG A 211 12.02 -6.81 -14.37
CA ARG A 211 11.37 -5.96 -15.39
C ARG A 211 11.34 -4.48 -15.03
N SER A 212 11.29 -4.16 -13.74
CA SER A 212 11.52 -2.81 -13.25
C SER A 212 13.03 -2.54 -13.26
N ARG A 213 13.50 -1.34 -13.62
CA ARG A 213 14.94 -0.98 -13.67
C ARG A 213 15.68 -1.05 -12.32
N LEU A 214 15.14 -1.75 -11.33
CA LEU A 214 15.71 -2.12 -10.03
C LEU A 214 16.51 -3.44 -10.08
N ALA A 215 16.37 -4.23 -11.14
CA ALA A 215 17.01 -5.54 -11.35
C ALA A 215 18.55 -5.53 -11.26
N ALA A 216 19.18 -4.52 -11.85
CA ALA A 216 20.62 -4.49 -12.08
C ALA A 216 21.42 -4.35 -10.78
N PHE A 217 20.80 -3.81 -9.73
CA PHE A 217 21.46 -3.62 -8.44
C PHE A 217 21.46 -4.91 -7.59
N PHE A 218 20.34 -5.65 -7.58
CA PHE A 218 20.17 -6.86 -6.77
C PHE A 218 21.04 -8.04 -7.24
N LEU A 219 21.23 -8.23 -8.55
CA LEU A 219 22.00 -9.37 -9.07
C LEU A 219 23.53 -9.25 -8.85
N SER A 220 24.06 -8.03 -8.63
CA SER A 220 25.50 -7.85 -8.41
C SER A 220 25.96 -8.13 -6.98
N HIS A 221 25.07 -7.98 -5.99
CA HIS A 221 25.43 -8.05 -4.56
C HIS A 221 25.12 -9.39 -3.89
N CYS A 222 24.35 -10.27 -4.52
CA CYS A 222 24.18 -11.65 -4.04
C CYS A 222 25.42 -12.54 -4.27
N ALA A 223 26.39 -12.09 -5.09
CA ALA A 223 27.58 -12.86 -5.42
C ALA A 223 28.77 -12.68 -4.46
N GLY A 224 28.69 -11.81 -3.44
CA GLY A 224 29.84 -11.59 -2.57
C GLY A 224 29.55 -10.91 -1.23
N GLY A 225 29.73 -11.66 -0.15
CA GLY A 225 30.27 -11.10 1.09
C GLY A 225 29.28 -10.79 2.22
N SER A 226 29.26 -11.69 3.20
CA SER A 226 28.77 -11.49 4.56
C SER A 226 29.38 -10.28 5.28
N VAL A 227 28.58 -9.27 5.70
CA VAL A 227 29.02 -8.26 6.69
C VAL A 227 27.88 -7.91 7.67
N ARG A 228 28.29 -7.74 8.93
CA ARG A 228 27.55 -7.57 10.19
C ARG A 228 26.70 -6.29 10.24
N ILE A 229 25.37 -6.39 10.38
CA ILE A 229 24.46 -5.23 10.65
C ILE A 229 23.62 -5.45 11.94
N ALA A 230 23.96 -6.44 12.78
CA ALA A 230 23.12 -6.82 13.91
C ALA A 230 23.36 -6.05 15.23
N ALA A 231 24.29 -5.08 15.31
CA ALA A 231 24.78 -4.60 16.61
C ALA A 231 24.31 -3.19 17.06
N GLU A 232 23.68 -2.37 16.21
CA GLU A 232 23.42 -0.96 16.56
C GLU A 232 21.97 -0.58 16.89
N TRP A 233 21.01 -1.49 16.75
CA TRP A 233 19.58 -1.21 16.96
C TRP A 233 19.07 -1.35 18.40
N GLN A 234 19.95 -1.47 19.40
CA GLN A 234 19.57 -1.59 20.82
C GLN A 234 19.79 -0.32 21.66
N ARG A 235 20.08 0.84 21.06
CA ARG A 235 20.29 2.11 21.81
C ARG A 235 19.62 3.36 21.21
N LEU A 236 18.41 3.22 20.69
CA LEU A 236 17.48 4.32 20.43
C LEU A 236 16.10 3.93 20.94
#